data_AF-A0A2V9K8U3-F1
#
_entry.id   AF-A0A2V9K8U3-F1
#
_cell.length_a   1.000
_cell.length_b   1.000
_cell.length_c   1.000
_cell.angle_alpha   90.00
_cell.angle_beta   90.00
_cell.angle_gamma   90.00
#
_symmetry.space_group_name_H-M   'P 1'
#
loop_
_entity.id
_entity.type
_entity.pdbx_description
1 polymer ?
#
loop_
_entity_poly.entity_id
_entity_poly.type
_entity_poly.pdbx_seq_one_letter_code
_entity_poly.pdbx_strand_id
1 'polypeptide(L)'
;MVYGDEHAAATFQKACNDLFEREVSGYRFVDGKVAPITSQEEVGEVEEAANVAGRMKPGAVHFQRALELLADRKSPDYRYSVKESISAVEAACRVLAGKPKAQLTDLLRKVKDTVGLHPALEKAFVSMYGYTSDEQGVRHSLLDESNLTFEDAKFMLVSCAAFVNYLRAKAARSGLGL
;
A
#
# COMPACT_ATOMS: atom_id res chain seq x y z
N MET A 1 14.46 -14.68 22.49
CA MET A 1 13.83 -14.40 21.18
C MET A 1 14.61 -15.18 20.15
N VAL A 2 14.02 -16.19 19.52
CA VAL A 2 14.65 -16.89 18.41
C VAL A 2 14.41 -16.02 17.18
N TYR A 3 15.40 -15.22 16.79
CA TYR A 3 15.43 -14.67 15.45
C TYR A 3 15.62 -15.88 14.52
N GLY A 4 14.54 -16.31 13.87
CA GLY A 4 14.63 -17.28 12.80
C GLY A 4 15.51 -16.71 11.69
N ASP A 5 16.29 -17.57 11.04
CA ASP A 5 17.16 -17.17 9.94
C ASP A 5 16.32 -16.51 8.83
N GLU A 6 16.43 -15.19 8.68
CA GLU A 6 15.71 -14.40 7.67
C GLU A 6 15.99 -14.94 6.26
N HIS A 7 17.19 -15.50 6.03
CA HIS A 7 17.55 -16.10 4.75
C HIS A 7 16.78 -17.41 4.49
N ALA A 8 16.61 -18.23 5.52
CA ALA A 8 15.79 -19.44 5.45
C ALA A 8 14.31 -19.10 5.20
N ALA A 9 13.79 -18.04 5.85
CA ALA A 9 12.42 -17.59 5.65
C ALA A 9 12.18 -17.08 4.22
N ALA A 10 13.08 -16.26 3.68
CA ALA A 10 12.99 -15.76 2.30
C ALA A 10 13.07 -16.92 1.27
N THR A 11 13.98 -17.87 1.48
CA THR A 11 14.14 -19.05 0.61
C THR A 11 12.89 -19.92 0.63
N PHE A 12 12.30 -20.13 1.81
CA PHE A 12 11.05 -20.88 1.96
C PHE A 12 9.89 -20.20 1.23
N GLN A 13 9.70 -18.90 1.43
CA GLN A 13 8.63 -18.13 0.78
C GLN A 13 8.77 -18.19 -0.75
N LYS A 14 9.99 -18.06 -1.28
CA LYS A 14 10.26 -18.20 -2.71
C LYS A 14 9.91 -19.59 -3.22
N ALA A 15 10.35 -20.65 -2.54
CA ALA A 15 10.04 -22.02 -2.93
C ALA A 15 8.52 -22.30 -2.92
N CYS A 16 7.80 -21.75 -1.95
CA CYS A 16 6.34 -21.83 -1.90
C CYS A 16 5.69 -21.07 -3.06
N ASN A 17 6.16 -19.87 -3.41
CA ASN A 17 5.65 -19.13 -4.56
C ASN A 17 5.87 -19.86 -5.88
N ASP A 18 7.06 -20.45 -6.08
CA ASP A 18 7.36 -21.27 -7.25
C ASP A 18 6.40 -22.49 -7.33
N LEU A 19 6.11 -23.14 -6.19
CA LEU A 19 5.14 -24.25 -6.11
C LEU A 19 3.70 -23.77 -6.39
N PHE A 20 3.27 -22.68 -5.75
CA PHE A 20 1.94 -22.12 -5.92
C PHE A 20 1.67 -21.69 -7.37
N GLU A 21 2.68 -21.16 -8.04
CA GLU A 21 2.59 -20.83 -9.47
C GLU A 21 2.44 -22.08 -10.32
N ARG A 22 3.28 -23.10 -10.10
CA ARG A 22 3.21 -24.37 -10.83
C ARG A 22 1.85 -25.06 -10.69
N GLU A 23 1.27 -25.03 -9.50
CA GLU A 23 -0.02 -25.67 -9.20
C GLU A 23 -1.24 -24.75 -9.44
N VAL A 24 -1.05 -23.58 -10.06
CA VAL A 24 -2.12 -22.61 -10.37
C VAL A 24 -2.92 -22.18 -9.13
N SER A 25 -2.24 -22.11 -7.99
CA SER A 25 -2.82 -21.63 -6.73
C SER A 25 -3.19 -20.16 -6.85
N GLY A 26 -4.38 -19.80 -6.34
CA GLY A 26 -4.84 -18.42 -6.23
C GLY A 26 -4.15 -17.60 -5.14
N TYR A 27 -3.01 -18.05 -4.60
CA TYR A 27 -2.32 -17.43 -3.47
C TYR A 27 -0.80 -17.35 -3.68
N ARG A 28 -0.16 -16.33 -3.10
CA ARG A 28 1.30 -16.19 -3.00
C ARG A 28 1.68 -15.70 -1.60
N PHE A 29 2.90 -16.00 -1.17
CA PHE A 29 3.58 -15.22 -0.14
C PHE A 29 3.89 -13.82 -0.68
N VAL A 30 3.52 -12.82 0.11
CA VAL A 30 3.76 -11.39 -0.07
C VAL A 30 4.15 -10.86 1.30
N ASP A 31 5.38 -10.37 1.47
CA ASP A 31 5.90 -9.83 2.74
C ASP A 31 5.65 -10.78 3.94
N GLY A 32 5.93 -12.07 3.76
CA GLY A 32 5.71 -13.09 4.79
C GLY A 32 4.25 -13.51 5.04
N LYS A 33 3.28 -12.96 4.31
CA LYS A 33 1.85 -13.30 4.42
C LYS A 33 1.37 -14.04 3.17
N VAL A 34 0.51 -15.04 3.32
CA VAL A 34 -0.13 -15.70 2.16
C VAL A 34 -1.36 -14.91 1.75
N ALA A 35 -1.34 -14.27 0.58
CA ALA A 35 -2.40 -13.41 0.06
C ALA A 35 -2.85 -13.82 -1.36
N PRO A 36 -4.10 -13.52 -1.78
CA PRO A 36 -4.57 -13.79 -3.14
C PRO A 36 -4.11 -12.72 -4.15
N ILE A 37 -2.85 -12.33 -4.03
CA ILE A 37 -2.14 -11.41 -4.93
C ILE A 37 -1.18 -12.29 -5.71
N THR A 38 -1.53 -12.63 -6.95
CA THR A 38 -0.84 -13.68 -7.71
C THR A 38 0.04 -13.17 -8.83
N SER A 39 -0.16 -11.93 -9.28
CA SER A 39 0.75 -11.27 -10.23
C SER A 39 2.05 -10.93 -9.53
N GLN A 40 3.17 -11.31 -10.15
CA GLN A 40 4.50 -11.03 -9.60
C GLN A 40 4.75 -9.51 -9.47
N GLU A 41 4.17 -8.71 -10.38
CA GLU A 41 4.20 -7.25 -10.32
C GLU A 41 3.41 -6.71 -9.13
N GLU A 42 2.17 -7.20 -8.91
CA GLU A 42 1.36 -6.79 -7.75
C GLU A 42 2.06 -7.15 -6.43
N VAL A 43 2.65 -8.34 -6.34
CA VAL A 43 3.44 -8.78 -5.18
C VAL A 43 4.64 -7.86 -4.98
N GLY A 44 5.43 -7.64 -6.03
CA GLY A 44 6.65 -6.84 -5.95
C GLY A 44 6.40 -5.40 -5.50
N GLU A 45 5.33 -4.76 -6.00
CA GLU A 45 4.99 -3.39 -5.60
C GLU A 45 4.63 -3.30 -4.11
N VAL A 46 3.84 -4.26 -3.61
CA VAL A 46 3.45 -4.30 -2.20
C VAL A 46 4.65 -4.60 -1.30
N GLU A 47 5.48 -5.58 -1.66
CA GLU A 47 6.68 -5.92 -0.89
C GLU A 47 7.68 -4.78 -0.82
N GLU A 48 7.94 -4.10 -1.96
CA GLU A 48 8.85 -2.95 -1.98
C GLU A 48 8.33 -1.83 -1.07
N ALA A 49 7.03 -1.52 -1.14
CA ALA A 49 6.42 -0.45 -0.36
C ALA A 49 6.32 -0.78 1.15
N ALA A 50 6.06 -2.04 1.49
CA ALA A 50 5.96 -2.54 2.86
C ALA A 50 7.32 -2.68 3.58
N ASN A 51 8.42 -2.71 2.82
CA ASN A 51 9.78 -2.87 3.36
C ASN A 51 10.65 -1.61 3.29
N VAL A 52 10.05 -0.45 2.97
CA VAL A 52 10.78 0.81 2.91
C VAL A 52 11.33 1.22 4.29
N ALA A 53 12.62 1.54 4.34
CA ALA A 53 13.31 2.02 5.54
C ALA A 53 13.39 3.57 5.59
N GLY A 54 14.16 4.08 6.56
CA GLY A 54 14.45 5.51 6.66
C GLY A 54 13.25 6.36 7.07
N ARG A 55 13.12 7.56 6.49
CA ARG A 55 12.08 8.53 6.86
C ARG A 55 10.69 8.08 6.41
N MET A 56 10.62 7.17 5.44
CA MET A 56 9.37 6.61 4.92
C MET A 56 8.88 5.36 5.65
N LYS A 57 9.63 4.84 6.65
CA LYS A 57 9.22 3.71 7.48
C LYS A 57 7.79 3.83 8.06
N PRO A 58 7.29 4.99 8.49
CA PRO A 58 5.91 5.11 8.94
C PRO A 58 4.87 4.70 7.89
N GLY A 59 5.14 4.95 6.59
CA GLY A 59 4.26 4.50 5.50
C GLY A 59 4.32 2.99 5.29
N ALA A 60 5.49 2.38 5.42
CA ALA A 60 5.69 0.94 5.30
C ALA A 60 4.84 0.14 6.30
N VAL A 61 4.75 0.62 7.55
CA VAL A 61 3.90 -0.01 8.60
C VAL A 61 2.42 -0.04 8.21
N HIS A 62 1.94 1.00 7.54
CA HIS A 62 0.56 1.03 7.05
C HIS A 62 0.32 0.03 5.91
N PHE A 63 1.28 -0.18 5.01
CA PHE A 63 1.16 -1.23 3.99
C PHE A 63 1.17 -2.63 4.58
N GLN A 64 2.05 -2.89 5.56
CA GLN A 64 2.05 -4.14 6.31
C GLN A 64 0.69 -4.41 6.95
N ARG A 65 0.13 -3.38 7.61
CA ARG A 65 -1.19 -3.50 8.25
C ARG A 65 -2.30 -3.71 7.22
N ALA A 66 -2.28 -3.01 6.10
CA ALA A 66 -3.26 -3.19 5.03
C ALA A 66 -3.23 -4.63 4.47
N LEU A 67 -2.04 -5.15 4.22
CA LEU A 67 -1.84 -6.53 3.75
C LEU A 67 -2.33 -7.56 4.77
N GLU A 68 -2.07 -7.35 6.07
CA GLU A 68 -2.59 -8.21 7.13
C GLU A 68 -4.11 -8.29 7.13
N LEU A 69 -4.79 -7.14 7.00
CA LEU A 69 -6.25 -7.06 7.01
C LEU A 69 -6.87 -7.67 5.75
N LEU A 70 -6.20 -7.52 4.59
CA LEU A 70 -6.60 -8.14 3.33
C LEU A 70 -6.43 -9.67 3.37
N ALA A 71 -5.33 -10.16 3.95
CA ALA A 71 -4.96 -11.57 3.94
C ALA A 71 -5.64 -12.41 5.03
N ASP A 72 -6.35 -11.81 5.99
CA ASP A 72 -7.07 -12.54 7.03
C ASP A 72 -8.18 -13.40 6.41
N ARG A 73 -7.99 -14.72 6.43
CA ARG A 73 -8.92 -15.69 5.85
C ARG A 73 -10.15 -15.96 6.71
N LYS A 74 -10.12 -15.60 8.00
CA LYS A 74 -11.21 -15.85 8.95
C LYS A 74 -12.12 -14.63 9.05
N SER A 75 -11.52 -13.45 9.07
CA SER A 75 -12.23 -12.19 9.26
C SER A 75 -11.54 -11.06 8.49
N PRO A 76 -11.55 -11.10 7.14
CA PRO A 76 -10.95 -10.05 6.34
C PRO A 76 -11.61 -8.70 6.63
N ASP A 77 -10.80 -7.64 6.67
CA ASP A 77 -11.28 -6.28 6.88
C ASP A 77 -10.83 -5.39 5.71
N TYR A 78 -11.57 -5.51 4.61
CA TYR A 78 -11.32 -4.77 3.37
C TYR A 78 -11.42 -3.26 3.56
N ARG A 79 -12.34 -2.79 4.42
CA ARG A 79 -12.51 -1.38 4.73
C ARG A 79 -11.28 -0.80 5.42
N TYR A 80 -10.78 -1.48 6.43
CA TYR A 80 -9.56 -1.01 7.09
C TYR A 80 -8.32 -1.24 6.22
N SER A 81 -8.26 -2.27 5.38
CA SER A 81 -7.19 -2.43 4.39
C SER A 81 -7.08 -1.22 3.46
N VAL A 82 -8.20 -0.75 2.89
CA VAL A 82 -8.25 0.47 2.07
C VAL A 82 -7.81 1.70 2.87
N LYS A 83 -8.31 1.85 4.10
CA LYS A 83 -7.95 2.97 4.99
C LYS A 83 -6.45 3.02 5.27
N GLU A 84 -5.83 1.88 5.57
CA GLU A 84 -4.40 1.78 5.85
C GLU A 84 -3.57 2.02 4.58
N SER A 85 -4.01 1.52 3.42
CA SER A 85 -3.37 1.80 2.12
C SER A 85 -3.28 3.30 1.82
N ILE A 86 -4.36 4.05 2.08
CA ILE A 86 -4.38 5.52 1.94
C ILE A 86 -3.50 6.20 2.98
N SER A 87 -3.52 5.70 4.22
CA SER A 87 -2.69 6.22 5.31
C SER A 87 -1.20 6.09 4.99
N ALA A 88 -0.81 5.03 4.27
CA ALA A 88 0.55 4.85 3.76
C ALA A 88 0.94 5.94 2.74
N VAL A 89 0.06 6.26 1.79
CA VAL A 89 0.25 7.36 0.82
C VAL A 89 0.38 8.70 1.55
N GLU A 90 -0.48 8.96 2.53
CA GLU A 90 -0.45 10.17 3.34
C GLU A 90 0.88 10.31 4.10
N ALA A 91 1.35 9.24 4.74
CA ALA A 91 2.63 9.20 5.42
C ALA A 91 3.80 9.52 4.47
N ALA A 92 3.83 8.89 3.28
CA ALA A 92 4.84 9.17 2.27
C ALA A 92 4.79 10.65 1.79
N CYS A 93 3.59 11.17 1.54
CA CYS A 93 3.42 12.55 1.09
C CYS A 93 3.81 13.56 2.19
N ARG A 94 3.58 13.26 3.48
CA ARG A 94 4.06 14.10 4.60
C ARG A 94 5.58 14.22 4.63
N VAL A 95 6.28 13.11 4.41
CA VAL A 95 7.75 13.06 4.36
C VAL A 95 8.27 13.93 3.21
N LEU A 96 7.68 13.76 2.02
CA LEU A 96 8.06 14.50 0.81
C LEU A 96 7.73 15.99 0.90
N ALA A 97 6.55 16.34 1.43
CA ALA A 97 6.11 17.73 1.53
C ALA A 97 6.75 18.50 2.70
N GLY A 98 7.33 17.81 3.68
CA GLY A 98 7.82 18.41 4.92
C GLY A 98 6.71 19.02 5.78
N LYS A 99 5.48 18.51 5.67
CA LYS A 99 4.28 19.06 6.33
C LYS A 99 3.56 17.98 7.16
N PRO A 100 3.99 17.70 8.40
CA PRO A 100 3.48 16.56 9.18
C PRO A 100 2.00 16.67 9.58
N LYS A 101 1.40 17.87 9.53
CA LYS A 101 0.01 18.13 9.95
C LYS A 101 -0.95 18.46 8.80
N ALA A 102 -0.47 18.47 7.56
CA ALA A 102 -1.33 18.78 6.42
C ALA A 102 -2.21 17.58 6.07
N GLN A 103 -3.36 17.88 5.46
CA GLN A 103 -4.29 16.91 4.90
C GLN A 103 -3.77 16.37 3.57
N LEU A 104 -4.18 15.14 3.19
CA LEU A 104 -3.69 14.47 1.98
C LEU A 104 -3.81 15.32 0.70
N THR A 105 -4.94 16.00 0.49
CA THR A 105 -5.14 16.87 -0.68
C THR A 105 -4.10 18.00 -0.76
N ASP A 106 -3.76 18.63 0.35
CA ASP A 106 -2.74 19.68 0.39
C ASP A 106 -1.32 19.12 0.25
N LEU A 107 -1.11 17.92 0.79
CA LEU A 107 0.14 17.19 0.64
C LEU A 107 0.42 16.84 -0.82
N LEU A 108 -0.57 16.28 -1.54
CA LEU A 108 -0.44 15.93 -2.97
C LEU A 108 -0.09 17.15 -3.83
N ARG A 109 -0.74 18.30 -3.56
CA ARG A 109 -0.40 19.57 -4.23
C ARG A 109 1.04 19.98 -4.00
N LYS A 110 1.55 19.82 -2.77
CA LYS A 110 2.95 20.16 -2.43
C LYS A 110 3.94 19.15 -3.01
N VAL A 111 3.62 17.86 -2.95
CA VAL A 111 4.43 16.78 -3.56
C VAL A 111 4.54 17.00 -5.06
N LYS A 112 3.46 17.42 -5.72
CA LYS A 112 3.47 17.75 -7.14
C LYS A 112 4.55 18.76 -7.52
N ASP A 113 4.69 19.83 -6.74
CA ASP A 113 5.76 20.82 -6.97
C ASP A 113 7.15 20.27 -6.58
N THR A 114 7.21 19.40 -5.56
CA THR A 114 8.47 18.89 -4.98
C THR A 114 9.14 17.84 -5.86
N VAL A 115 8.36 16.93 -6.46
CA VAL A 115 8.88 15.81 -7.28
C VAL A 115 8.49 15.94 -8.77
N GLY A 116 7.87 17.05 -9.18
CA GLY A 116 7.42 17.27 -10.55
C GLY A 116 6.33 16.27 -10.98
N LEU A 117 5.29 16.10 -10.16
CA LEU A 117 4.13 15.28 -10.53
C LEU A 117 3.29 16.03 -11.58
N HIS A 118 2.75 15.32 -12.57
CA HIS A 118 1.87 15.96 -13.54
C HIS A 118 0.55 16.40 -12.87
N PRO A 119 0.02 17.61 -13.13
CA PRO A 119 -1.20 18.10 -12.47
C PRO A 119 -2.42 17.20 -12.65
N ALA A 120 -2.57 16.55 -13.81
CA ALA A 120 -3.68 15.61 -14.03
C ALA A 120 -3.57 14.36 -13.15
N LEU A 121 -2.34 13.89 -12.90
CA LEU A 121 -2.10 12.72 -12.06
C LEU A 121 -2.35 13.07 -10.59
N GLU A 122 -1.92 14.25 -10.13
CA GLU A 122 -2.27 14.79 -8.81
C GLU A 122 -3.79 14.82 -8.59
N LYS A 123 -4.54 15.40 -9.54
CA LYS A 123 -6.01 15.45 -9.48
C LYS A 123 -6.64 14.06 -9.44
N ALA A 124 -6.11 13.10 -10.21
CA ALA A 124 -6.61 11.72 -10.20
C ALA A 124 -6.50 11.09 -8.80
N PHE A 125 -5.37 11.27 -8.10
CA PHE A 125 -5.20 10.77 -6.74
C PHE A 125 -6.07 11.50 -5.71
N VAL A 126 -6.29 12.81 -5.88
CA VAL A 126 -7.24 13.56 -5.04
C VAL A 126 -8.67 13.01 -5.23
N SER A 127 -9.09 12.75 -6.47
CA SER A 127 -10.40 12.16 -6.76
C SER A 127 -10.53 10.73 -6.24
N MET A 128 -9.49 9.91 -6.38
CA MET A 128 -9.43 8.55 -5.84
C MET A 128 -9.55 8.55 -4.31
N TYR A 129 -8.88 9.49 -3.63
CA TYR A 129 -9.06 9.68 -2.19
C TYR A 129 -10.49 10.10 -1.84
N GLY A 130 -11.08 11.02 -2.62
CA GLY A 130 -12.48 11.42 -2.48
C GLY A 130 -13.43 10.22 -2.55
N TYR A 131 -13.27 9.33 -3.53
CA TYR A 131 -14.04 8.09 -3.65
C TYR A 131 -14.01 7.23 -2.37
N THR A 132 -12.87 7.17 -1.69
CA THR A 132 -12.71 6.40 -0.45
C THR A 132 -13.06 7.16 0.84
N SER A 133 -13.28 8.48 0.75
CA SER A 133 -13.48 9.39 1.90
C SER A 133 -14.88 9.99 1.99
N ASP A 134 -15.60 10.13 0.88
CA ASP A 134 -16.92 10.74 0.84
C ASP A 134 -17.91 9.95 1.69
N GLU A 135 -18.72 10.64 2.49
CA GLU A 135 -19.65 10.03 3.43
C GLU A 135 -20.64 9.07 2.73
N GLN A 136 -20.94 9.24 1.43
CA GLN A 136 -21.77 8.34 0.62
C GLN A 136 -21.06 7.08 0.08
N GLY A 137 -19.73 6.98 0.23
CA GLY A 137 -18.91 5.84 -0.16
C GLY A 137 -18.13 5.28 1.01
N VAL A 138 -18.24 3.97 1.27
CA VAL A 138 -17.48 3.19 2.27
C VAL A 138 -17.66 3.58 3.76
N ARG A 139 -18.09 4.82 4.08
CA ARG A 139 -18.17 5.32 5.46
C ARG A 139 -19.57 5.49 6.03
N HIS A 140 -20.63 5.35 5.26
CA HIS A 140 -21.97 5.46 5.83
C HIS A 140 -22.32 4.24 6.69
N SER A 141 -22.56 4.55 7.97
CA SER A 141 -23.07 3.72 9.06
C SER A 141 -22.11 2.69 9.68
N LEU A 142 -21.82 2.90 10.97
CA LEU A 142 -21.41 1.87 11.94
C LEU A 142 -22.42 0.70 12.07
N LEU A 143 -23.51 0.76 11.30
CA LEU A 143 -24.65 -0.16 11.26
C LEU A 143 -24.84 -0.84 9.90
N ASP A 144 -24.12 -0.41 8.85
CA ASP A 144 -24.18 -1.06 7.52
C ASP A 144 -22.88 -1.81 7.26
N GLU A 145 -23.00 -3.04 6.76
CA GLU A 145 -21.88 -3.83 6.27
C GLU A 145 -21.14 -3.04 5.17
N SER A 146 -19.81 -2.97 5.28
CA SER A 146 -18.97 -2.39 4.24
C SER A 146 -19.25 -3.07 2.90
N ASN A 147 -19.63 -2.31 1.87
CA ASN A 147 -19.82 -2.81 0.51
C ASN A 147 -18.51 -3.06 -0.25
N LEU A 148 -17.36 -2.75 0.37
CA LEU A 148 -16.06 -3.03 -0.24
C LEU A 148 -15.79 -4.53 -0.32
N THR A 149 -15.39 -4.94 -1.51
CA THR A 149 -15.01 -6.30 -1.84
C THR A 149 -13.51 -6.52 -1.66
N PHE A 150 -13.08 -7.78 -1.83
CA PHE A 150 -11.67 -8.11 -1.90
C PHE A 150 -10.98 -7.37 -3.05
N GLU A 151 -11.64 -7.27 -4.19
CA GLU A 151 -11.16 -6.64 -5.40
C GLU A 151 -10.87 -5.15 -5.17
N ASP A 152 -11.78 -4.46 -4.48
CA ASP A 152 -11.60 -3.04 -4.13
C ASP A 152 -10.40 -2.85 -3.19
N ALA A 153 -10.28 -3.67 -2.15
CA ALA A 153 -9.18 -3.59 -1.21
C ALA A 153 -7.83 -3.97 -1.84
N LYS A 154 -7.80 -5.00 -2.70
CA LYS A 154 -6.58 -5.38 -3.44
C LYS A 154 -6.18 -4.27 -4.40
N PHE A 155 -7.12 -3.73 -5.17
CA PHE A 155 -6.88 -2.63 -6.09
C PHE A 155 -6.26 -1.43 -5.37
N MET A 156 -6.85 -1.03 -4.23
CA MET A 156 -6.34 0.09 -3.44
C MET A 156 -4.96 -0.19 -2.85
N LEU A 157 -4.73 -1.37 -2.26
CA LEU A 157 -3.44 -1.73 -1.71
C LEU A 157 -2.33 -1.67 -2.75
N VAL A 158 -2.52 -2.35 -3.89
CA VAL A 158 -1.54 -2.40 -4.98
C VAL A 158 -1.33 -1.01 -5.59
N SER A 159 -2.41 -0.27 -5.87
CA SER A 159 -2.31 1.07 -6.48
C SER A 159 -1.61 2.06 -5.56
N CYS A 160 -1.89 2.02 -4.26
CA CYS A 160 -1.22 2.87 -3.27
C CYS A 160 0.26 2.50 -3.13
N ALA A 161 0.59 1.21 -3.10
CA ALA A 161 1.97 0.73 -3.03
C ALA A 161 2.78 1.20 -4.26
N ALA A 162 2.26 0.95 -5.46
CA ALA A 162 2.87 1.39 -6.71
C ALA A 162 3.03 2.92 -6.78
N PHE A 163 2.04 3.67 -6.28
CA PHE A 163 2.15 5.13 -6.25
C PHE A 163 3.25 5.61 -5.30
N VAL A 164 3.39 5.00 -4.11
CA VAL A 164 4.48 5.36 -3.18
C VAL A 164 5.85 5.01 -3.78
N ASN A 165 6.00 3.85 -4.41
CA ASN A 165 7.24 3.48 -5.10
C ASN A 165 7.56 4.45 -6.25
N TYR A 166 6.56 4.85 -7.03
CA TYR A 166 6.71 5.88 -8.06
C TYR A 166 7.18 7.22 -7.48
N LEU A 167 6.58 7.70 -6.38
CA LEU A 167 6.98 8.93 -5.71
C LEU A 167 8.41 8.85 -5.17
N ARG A 168 8.80 7.70 -4.59
CA ARG A 168 10.17 7.43 -4.13
C ARG A 168 11.17 7.53 -5.27
N ALA A 169 10.89 6.87 -6.39
CA ALA A 169 11.75 6.91 -7.57
C ALA A 169 11.88 8.33 -8.16
N LYS A 170 10.82 9.15 -8.10
CA LYS A 170 10.92 10.57 -8.49
C LYS A 170 11.71 11.40 -7.49
N ALA A 171 11.47 11.23 -6.20
CA ALA A 171 12.18 11.96 -5.15
C ALA A 171 13.69 11.70 -5.19
N ALA A 172 14.09 10.43 -5.38
CA ALA A 172 15.50 10.05 -5.54
C ALA A 172 16.16 10.77 -6.73
N ARG A 173 15.46 10.87 -7.87
CA ARG A 173 15.94 11.62 -9.06
C ARG A 173 16.02 13.13 -8.82
N SER A 174 15.19 13.67 -7.94
CA SER A 174 15.24 15.08 -7.52
C SER A 174 16.23 15.37 -6.39
N GLY A 175 17.03 14.38 -5.97
CA GLY A 175 18.04 14.56 -4.91
C GLY A 175 17.49 14.62 -3.48
N LEU A 176 16.24 14.20 -3.27
CA LEU A 176 15.64 14.12 -1.94
C LEU A 176 16.05 12.80 -1.26
N GLY A 177 16.82 12.89 -0.17
CA GLY A 177 17.13 11.75 0.69
C GLY A 177 15.91 11.31 1.50
N LEU A 178 15.45 10.07 1.26
CA LEU A 178 14.30 9.44 1.89
C LEU A 178 14.70 8.37 2.91
#